data_AF-A0A2H5PVY4-F1
#
_entry.id   AF-A0A2H5PVY4-F1
#
_cell.length_a   1.000
_cell.length_b   1.000
_cell.length_c   1.000
_cell.angle_alpha   90.00
_cell.angle_beta   90.00
_cell.angle_gamma   90.00
#
_symmetry.space_group_name_H-M   'P 1'
#
loop_
_entity.id
_entity.type
_entity.pdbx_description
1 polymer ?
#
loop_
_entity_poly.entity_id
_entity_poly.type
_entity_poly.pdbx_seq_one_letter_code
_entity_poly.pdbx_strand_id
1 'polypeptide(L)'
;MASFSLILILIRLSLVAALLTASFCQLKAIGIREVVDDAVGEQREFDYFNFALQWPGTQCQHTRHCCPSNGCCRGSNAPTEFTIHGLWPDYNDGTWPSCCKKSKFDEKEISTLLDTLEKYWPSYRCGSTSTCYSGEGLFWAHEVVINYTFRSFCFLTNPVPCFSTHGALFLCYYDG
;
A
#
# COMPACT_ATOMS: atom_id res chain seq x y z
N MET A 1 0.27 19.57 72.33
CA MET A 1 -0.28 20.47 71.29
C MET A 1 0.39 20.32 69.91
N ALA A 2 1.25 19.32 69.66
CA ALA A 2 1.87 19.11 68.33
C ALA A 2 1.03 18.23 67.37
N SER A 3 0.07 17.45 67.90
CA SER A 3 -0.71 16.47 67.12
C SER A 3 -1.66 17.10 66.11
N PHE A 4 -2.41 18.14 66.51
CA PHE A 4 -3.33 18.84 65.61
C PHE A 4 -2.61 19.58 64.47
N SER A 5 -1.48 20.22 64.77
CA SER A 5 -0.67 20.90 63.76
C SER A 5 -0.07 19.91 62.76
N LEU A 6 0.34 18.72 63.20
CA LEU A 6 0.86 17.67 62.33
C LEU A 6 -0.24 17.15 61.38
N ILE A 7 -1.45 16.92 61.90
CA ILE A 7 -2.60 16.46 61.11
C ILE A 7 -2.97 17.50 60.04
N LEU A 8 -2.98 18.78 60.37
CA LEU A 8 -3.26 19.85 59.41
C LEU A 8 -2.19 19.95 58.31
N ILE A 9 -0.92 19.71 58.65
CA ILE A 9 0.19 19.69 57.68
C ILE A 9 0.04 18.50 56.73
N LEU A 10 -0.29 17.32 57.25
CA LEU A 10 -0.50 16.12 56.44
C LEU A 10 -1.69 16.26 55.47
N ILE A 11 -2.79 16.89 55.92
CA ILE A 11 -3.95 17.19 55.06
C ILE A 11 -3.58 18.16 53.94
N ARG A 12 -2.77 19.19 54.23
CA ARG A 12 -2.31 20.12 53.19
C ARG A 12 -1.37 19.43 52.20
N LEU A 13 -0.46 18.58 52.66
CA LEU A 13 0.43 17.81 51.80
C LEU A 13 -0.34 16.85 50.88
N SER A 14 -1.36 16.16 51.39
CA SER A 14 -2.18 15.25 50.59
C SER A 14 -3.07 16.00 49.57
N LEU A 15 -3.62 17.16 49.94
CA LEU A 15 -4.36 18.02 49.00
C LEU A 15 -3.47 18.58 47.89
N VAL A 16 -2.25 19.02 48.22
CA VAL A 16 -1.28 19.51 47.22
C VAL A 16 -0.85 18.37 46.29
N ALA A 17 -0.59 17.18 46.82
CA ALA A 17 -0.27 16.01 46.01
C ALA A 17 -1.42 15.62 45.06
N ALA A 18 -2.67 15.67 45.52
CA ALA A 18 -3.85 15.39 44.70
C ALA A 18 -4.06 16.44 43.58
N LEU A 19 -3.79 17.71 43.86
CA LEU A 19 -3.84 18.77 42.86
C LEU A 19 -2.74 18.64 41.81
N LEU A 20 -1.53 18.24 42.21
CA LEU A 20 -0.44 17.97 41.29
C LEU A 20 -0.73 16.77 40.39
N THR A 21 -1.23 15.65 40.93
CA THR A 21 -1.57 14.46 40.13
C THR A 21 -2.73 14.70 39.17
N ALA A 22 -3.75 15.48 39.57
CA ALA A 22 -4.84 15.90 38.70
C ALA A 22 -4.35 16.78 37.53
N SER A 23 -3.37 17.67 37.78
CA SER A 23 -2.76 18.52 36.75
C SER A 23 -1.92 17.72 35.74
N PHE A 24 -1.16 16.72 36.21
CA PHE A 24 -0.44 15.78 35.33
C PHE A 24 -1.39 14.90 34.50
N CYS A 25 -2.62 14.65 34.97
CA CYS A 25 -3.64 13.92 34.22
C CYS A 25 -4.19 14.74 33.04
N GLN A 26 -4.28 16.06 33.18
CA GLN A 26 -4.73 16.96 32.11
C GLN A 26 -3.69 17.15 31.00
N LEU A 27 -2.40 16.96 31.28
CA LEU A 27 -1.36 17.06 30.25
C LEU A 27 -1.37 15.89 29.26
N LYS A 28 -1.99 14.75 29.62
CA LYS A 28 -2.24 13.65 28.67
C LYS A 28 -3.46 13.91 27.77
N ALA A 29 -4.30 14.88 28.13
CA ALA A 29 -5.52 15.24 27.38
C ALA A 29 -5.29 16.39 26.38
N ILE A 30 -4.20 17.16 26.53
CA ILE A 30 -3.72 18.02 25.47
C ILE A 30 -2.82 17.15 24.59
N GLY A 31 -3.35 16.70 23.45
CA GLY A 31 -2.64 15.89 22.47
C GLY A 31 -1.48 16.64 21.81
N ILE A 32 -0.45 16.99 22.59
CA ILE A 32 0.85 17.37 22.06
C ILE A 32 1.46 16.07 21.54
N ARG A 33 1.22 15.79 20.26
CA ARG A 33 2.00 14.82 19.49
C ARG A 33 3.47 15.22 19.65
N GLU A 34 4.27 14.33 20.20
CA GLU A 34 5.71 14.38 20.10
C GLU A 34 6.05 14.46 18.60
N VAL A 35 6.55 15.62 18.15
CA VAL A 35 7.03 15.82 16.78
C VAL A 35 8.37 15.12 16.70
N VAL A 36 8.33 13.79 16.55
CA VAL A 36 9.42 13.02 15.98
C VAL A 36 9.22 13.13 14.47
N ASP A 37 9.94 14.07 13.89
CA ASP A 37 9.99 14.31 12.45
C ASP A 37 10.77 13.16 11.79
N ASP A 38 10.06 12.08 11.45
CA ASP A 38 10.48 11.18 10.39
C ASP A 38 9.54 11.46 9.22
N ALA A 39 10.05 12.23 8.25
CA ALA A 39 9.30 12.75 7.11
C ALA A 39 8.96 11.66 6.08
N VAL A 40 8.16 10.67 6.50
CA VAL A 40 7.27 9.92 5.62
C VAL A 40 5.87 10.38 6.01
N GLY A 41 5.37 11.41 5.33
CA GLY A 41 4.00 11.86 5.55
C GLY A 41 3.05 10.68 5.32
N GLU A 42 2.35 10.25 6.37
CA GLU A 42 1.27 9.28 6.25
C GLU A 42 0.29 9.82 5.20
N GLN A 43 0.24 9.17 4.05
CA GLN A 43 -0.70 9.52 2.99
C GLN A 43 -2.11 9.24 3.48
N ARG A 44 -3.05 10.15 3.18
CA ARG A 44 -4.46 9.96 3.53
C ARG A 44 -5.03 8.72 2.83
N GLU A 45 -6.04 8.12 3.43
CA GLU A 45 -6.78 7.01 2.82
C GLU A 45 -7.41 7.44 1.48
N PHE A 46 -7.39 6.53 0.50
CA PHE A 46 -7.92 6.73 -0.85
C PHE A 46 -9.44 6.69 -0.88
N ASP A 47 -10.02 7.29 -1.91
CA ASP A 47 -11.47 7.45 -2.01
C ASP A 47 -12.10 6.28 -2.81
N TYR A 48 -11.43 5.80 -3.86
CA TYR A 48 -11.89 4.68 -4.69
C TYR A 48 -10.73 3.98 -5.42
N PHE A 49 -11.02 2.85 -6.06
CA PHE A 49 -10.08 2.15 -6.93
C PHE A 49 -10.43 2.35 -8.41
N ASN A 50 -9.43 2.67 -9.21
CA ASN A 50 -9.46 2.65 -10.66
C ASN A 50 -8.91 1.31 -11.18
N PHE A 51 -9.81 0.44 -11.65
CA PHE A 51 -9.43 -0.78 -12.35
C PHE A 51 -9.33 -0.55 -13.86
N ALA A 52 -8.09 -0.51 -14.37
CA ALA A 52 -7.79 -0.24 -15.75
C ALA A 52 -7.46 -1.53 -16.51
N LEU A 53 -8.10 -1.66 -17.67
CA LEU A 53 -7.84 -2.72 -18.64
C LEU A 53 -7.15 -2.13 -19.87
N GLN A 54 -6.31 -2.93 -20.51
CA GLN A 54 -5.61 -2.56 -21.74
C GLN A 54 -5.88 -3.58 -22.86
N TRP A 55 -6.01 -3.07 -24.08
CA TRP A 55 -6.21 -3.88 -25.27
C TRP A 55 -4.87 -4.29 -25.89
N PRO A 56 -4.55 -5.60 -26.00
CA PRO A 56 -3.27 -6.08 -26.53
C PRO A 56 -2.99 -5.57 -27.94
N GLY A 57 -4.01 -5.49 -28.81
CA GLY A 57 -3.84 -5.04 -30.19
C GLY A 57 -3.30 -3.61 -30.30
N THR A 58 -3.70 -2.72 -29.39
CA THR A 58 -3.18 -1.34 -29.35
C THR A 58 -1.80 -1.30 -28.73
N GLN A 59 -1.59 -2.02 -27.61
CA GLN A 59 -0.29 -2.06 -26.93
C GLN A 59 0.82 -2.64 -27.83
N CYS A 60 0.47 -3.61 -28.66
CA CYS A 60 1.42 -4.30 -29.53
C CYS A 60 1.59 -3.66 -30.92
N GLN A 61 0.86 -2.59 -31.24
CA GLN A 61 0.83 -2.00 -32.57
C GLN A 61 2.22 -1.58 -33.10
N HIS A 62 3.11 -1.16 -32.19
CA HIS A 62 4.46 -0.69 -32.53
C HIS A 62 5.57 -1.57 -31.96
N THR A 63 5.25 -2.79 -31.52
CA THR A 63 6.25 -3.72 -31.00
C THR A 63 7.15 -4.23 -32.14
N ARG A 64 8.43 -3.86 -32.07
CA ARG A 64 9.46 -4.29 -33.04
C ARG A 64 10.47 -5.28 -32.47
N HIS A 65 10.54 -5.38 -31.14
CA HIS A 65 11.49 -6.21 -30.43
C HIS A 65 10.76 -7.06 -29.39
N CYS A 66 11.19 -8.32 -29.30
CA CYS A 66 10.60 -9.31 -28.40
C CYS A 66 11.58 -9.69 -27.31
N CYS A 67 11.04 -10.01 -26.14
CA CYS A 67 11.75 -10.57 -25.00
C CYS A 67 10.81 -11.55 -24.27
N PRO A 68 11.32 -12.42 -23.38
CA PRO A 68 10.51 -13.46 -22.73
C PRO A 68 9.29 -12.91 -21.98
N SER A 69 9.41 -11.73 -21.37
CA SER A 69 8.33 -11.08 -20.60
C SER A 69 7.30 -10.33 -21.47
N ASN A 70 7.54 -10.15 -22.77
CA ASN A 70 6.66 -9.36 -23.63
C ASN A 70 5.46 -10.17 -24.11
N GLY A 71 4.26 -9.79 -23.66
CA GLY A 71 2.98 -10.39 -24.02
C GLY A 71 2.65 -10.34 -25.51
N CYS A 72 3.24 -9.41 -26.27
CA CYS A 72 3.04 -9.32 -27.73
C CYS A 72 3.67 -10.47 -28.50
N CYS A 73 4.67 -11.15 -27.92
CA CYS A 73 5.56 -12.06 -28.64
C CYS A 73 5.38 -13.53 -28.24
N ARG A 74 4.19 -13.89 -27.75
CA ARG A 74 3.91 -15.24 -27.22
C ARG A 74 3.28 -16.20 -28.23
N GLY A 75 3.33 -15.86 -29.53
CA GLY A 75 2.76 -16.68 -30.59
C GLY A 75 1.27 -16.93 -30.38
N SER A 76 0.85 -18.21 -30.42
CA SER A 76 -0.53 -18.61 -30.14
C SER A 76 -1.00 -18.30 -28.72
N ASN A 77 -0.08 -18.05 -27.79
CA ASN A 77 -0.36 -17.72 -26.40
C ASN A 77 -0.36 -16.20 -26.15
N ALA A 78 -0.29 -15.38 -27.21
CA ALA A 78 -0.45 -13.94 -27.08
C ALA A 78 -1.88 -13.62 -26.59
N PRO A 79 -2.05 -12.67 -25.65
CA PRO A 79 -3.38 -12.29 -25.19
C PRO A 79 -4.23 -11.73 -26.33
N THR A 80 -5.45 -12.26 -26.48
CA THR A 80 -6.45 -11.81 -27.46
C THR A 80 -7.65 -11.11 -26.82
N GLU A 81 -7.63 -11.00 -25.50
CA GLU A 81 -8.66 -10.38 -24.67
C GLU A 81 -8.07 -9.19 -23.91
N PHE A 82 -8.92 -8.38 -23.29
CA PHE A 82 -8.45 -7.33 -22.39
C PHE A 82 -7.61 -7.93 -21.26
N THR A 83 -6.42 -7.37 -21.06
CA THR A 83 -5.56 -7.70 -19.92
C THR A 83 -5.60 -6.58 -18.90
N ILE A 84 -5.25 -6.89 -17.67
CA ILE A 84 -5.08 -5.89 -16.61
C ILE A 84 -3.94 -4.95 -17.01
N HIS A 85 -4.19 -3.65 -16.87
CA HIS A 85 -3.15 -2.63 -16.86
C HIS A 85 -2.75 -2.35 -15.41
N GLY A 86 -3.75 -2.06 -14.58
CA GLY A 86 -3.58 -1.84 -13.15
C GLY A 86 -4.89 -1.67 -12.40
N LEU A 87 -4.77 -1.53 -11.09
CA LEU A 87 -5.80 -1.33 -10.06
C LEU A 87 -5.29 -0.28 -9.06
N TRP A 88 -5.49 1.00 -9.34
CA TRP A 88 -4.84 2.07 -8.57
C TRP A 88 -5.81 2.72 -7.57
N PRO A 89 -5.38 3.02 -6.34
CA PRO A 89 -6.12 3.90 -5.45
C PRO A 89 -6.10 5.33 -6.01
N ASP A 90 -7.22 6.02 -5.89
CA ASP A 90 -7.40 7.35 -6.45
C ASP A 90 -8.23 8.22 -5.51
N TYR A 91 -8.18 9.54 -5.73
CA TYR A 91 -8.91 10.52 -4.95
C TYR A 91 -9.96 11.24 -5.80
N ASN A 92 -11.03 11.71 -5.16
CA ASN A 92 -12.11 12.44 -5.83
C ASN A 92 -11.68 13.82 -6.36
N ASP A 93 -10.53 14.32 -5.91
CA ASP A 93 -9.94 15.59 -6.36
C ASP A 93 -9.10 15.44 -7.65
N GLY A 94 -8.96 14.21 -8.18
CA GLY A 94 -8.19 13.88 -9.38
C GLY A 94 -6.69 13.69 -9.13
N THR A 95 -6.25 13.72 -7.87
CA THR A 95 -4.89 13.30 -7.47
C THR A 95 -4.91 11.84 -7.01
N TRP A 96 -3.73 11.22 -6.83
CA TRP A 96 -3.66 9.83 -6.37
C TRP A 96 -2.48 9.64 -5.39
N PRO A 97 -2.60 8.70 -4.44
CA PRO A 97 -1.45 8.31 -3.64
C PRO A 97 -0.46 7.49 -4.48
N SER A 98 0.81 7.86 -4.41
CA SER A 98 1.93 7.20 -5.08
C SER A 98 3.04 6.91 -4.09
N CYS A 99 3.77 5.81 -4.28
CA CYS A 99 4.88 5.40 -3.41
C CYS A 99 4.58 5.49 -1.90
N CYS A 100 3.43 4.95 -1.47
CA CYS A 100 2.90 5.14 -0.11
C CYS A 100 3.78 4.57 1.00
N LYS A 101 4.47 3.47 0.71
CA LYS A 101 5.37 2.80 1.66
C LYS A 101 6.61 2.31 0.95
N LYS A 102 7.75 2.39 1.64
CA LYS A 102 9.00 1.76 1.20
C LYS A 102 8.98 0.27 1.58
N SER A 103 8.19 -0.53 0.88
CA SER A 103 8.32 -1.99 0.92
C SER A 103 9.08 -2.51 -0.29
N LYS A 104 9.78 -3.64 -0.12
CA LYS A 104 10.43 -4.33 -1.23
C LYS A 104 9.47 -5.38 -1.76
N PHE A 105 9.30 -5.42 -3.07
CA PHE A 105 8.60 -6.50 -3.73
C PHE A 105 9.36 -7.83 -3.54
N ASP A 106 8.68 -8.87 -3.08
CA ASP A 106 9.21 -10.23 -3.00
C ASP A 106 8.46 -11.13 -3.99
N GLU A 107 9.16 -11.57 -5.03
CA GLU A 107 8.62 -12.44 -6.08
C GLU A 107 8.07 -13.76 -5.54
N LYS A 108 8.60 -14.23 -4.39
CA LYS A 108 8.10 -15.46 -3.75
C LYS A 108 6.65 -15.35 -3.34
N GLU A 109 6.17 -14.15 -3.01
CA GLU A 109 4.78 -13.93 -2.61
C GLU A 109 3.79 -14.12 -3.76
N ILE A 110 4.24 -13.98 -5.01
CA ILE A 110 3.41 -14.17 -6.21
C ILE A 110 3.71 -15.47 -6.96
N SER A 111 4.64 -16.28 -6.46
CA SER A 111 5.14 -17.48 -7.15
C SER A 111 4.03 -18.44 -7.60
N THR A 112 2.97 -18.59 -6.80
CA THR A 112 1.81 -19.46 -7.11
C THR A 112 0.86 -18.87 -8.15
N LEU A 113 1.04 -17.61 -8.52
CA LEU A 113 0.15 -16.83 -9.38
C LEU A 113 0.84 -16.37 -10.66
N LEU A 114 2.12 -16.69 -10.84
CA LEU A 114 2.90 -16.30 -12.02
C LEU A 114 2.19 -16.67 -13.32
N ASP A 115 1.70 -17.90 -13.48
CA ASP A 115 0.98 -18.32 -14.70
C ASP A 115 -0.28 -17.47 -14.96
N THR A 116 -0.98 -17.07 -13.90
CA THR A 116 -2.19 -16.24 -13.98
C THR A 116 -1.84 -14.79 -14.31
N LEU A 117 -0.80 -14.26 -13.67
CA LEU A 117 -0.28 -12.92 -13.90
C LEU A 117 0.28 -12.78 -15.31
N GLU A 118 1.04 -13.76 -15.77
CA GLU A 118 1.52 -13.78 -17.15
C GLU A 118 0.37 -13.82 -18.13
N LYS A 119 -0.70 -14.58 -17.88
CA LYS A 119 -1.84 -14.67 -18.80
C LYS A 119 -2.69 -13.41 -18.84
N TYR A 120 -3.05 -12.87 -17.67
CA TYR A 120 -4.06 -11.80 -17.56
C TYR A 120 -3.48 -10.43 -17.23
N TRP A 121 -2.21 -10.33 -16.80
CA TRP A 121 -1.52 -9.08 -16.50
C TRP A 121 -0.07 -9.06 -17.04
N PRO A 122 0.15 -9.33 -18.34
CA PRO A 122 1.48 -9.34 -18.92
C PRO A 122 2.05 -7.92 -19.05
N SER A 123 3.38 -7.83 -19.11
CA SER A 123 4.05 -6.65 -19.66
C SER A 123 3.99 -6.67 -21.19
N TYR A 124 3.82 -5.51 -21.81
CA TYR A 124 3.99 -5.32 -23.26
C TYR A 124 5.32 -4.65 -23.63
N ARG A 125 6.17 -4.39 -22.62
CA ARG A 125 7.48 -3.75 -22.76
C ARG A 125 8.59 -4.73 -22.42
N CYS A 126 9.77 -4.48 -23.00
CA CYS A 126 10.99 -5.19 -22.67
C CYS A 126 11.88 -4.36 -21.74
N GLY A 127 12.58 -5.04 -20.84
CA GLY A 127 13.44 -4.42 -19.83
C GLY A 127 12.83 -4.45 -18.42
N SER A 128 13.64 -4.09 -17.44
CA SER A 128 13.19 -3.78 -16.08
C SER A 128 12.38 -2.49 -16.08
N THR A 129 11.45 -2.39 -15.13
CA THR A 129 10.70 -1.14 -14.90
C THR A 129 11.24 -0.49 -13.63
N SER A 130 11.34 0.85 -13.63
CA SER A 130 11.76 1.61 -12.45
C SER A 130 10.73 1.47 -11.35
N THR A 131 11.16 1.18 -10.13
CA THR A 131 10.29 1.13 -8.95
C THR A 131 10.40 2.42 -8.15
N CYS A 132 9.43 2.64 -7.27
CA CYS A 132 9.55 3.66 -6.22
C CYS A 132 10.91 3.55 -5.50
N TYR A 133 11.48 4.70 -5.15
CA TYR A 133 12.76 4.82 -4.43
C TYR A 133 13.99 4.27 -5.15
N SER A 134 14.12 4.53 -6.45
CA SER A 134 15.33 4.29 -7.25
C SER A 134 15.77 2.81 -7.31
N GLY A 135 14.81 1.92 -7.58
CA GLY A 135 15.06 0.51 -7.87
C GLY A 135 14.63 0.14 -9.29
N GLU A 136 15.01 -1.05 -9.73
CA GLU A 136 14.54 -1.68 -10.96
C GLU A 136 13.99 -3.06 -10.62
N GLY A 137 12.92 -3.47 -11.30
CA GLY A 137 12.30 -4.76 -11.04
C GLY A 137 11.43 -5.27 -12.17
N LEU A 138 10.73 -6.37 -11.88
CA LEU A 138 9.67 -6.90 -12.74
C LEU A 138 8.57 -5.86 -12.91
N PHE A 139 7.81 -5.98 -13.99
CA PHE A 139 6.65 -5.12 -14.24
C PHE A 139 5.68 -5.08 -13.05
N TRP A 140 5.38 -6.22 -12.43
CA TRP A 140 4.52 -6.25 -11.23
C TRP A 140 5.16 -5.57 -10.01
N ALA A 141 6.49 -5.47 -9.94
CA ALA A 141 7.16 -4.74 -8.86
C ALA A 141 7.07 -3.22 -9.03
N HIS A 142 6.83 -2.74 -10.26
CA HIS A 142 6.51 -1.34 -10.53
C HIS A 142 5.06 -1.02 -10.16
N GLU A 143 4.13 -1.92 -10.50
CA GLU A 143 2.71 -1.73 -10.20
C GLU A 143 2.38 -1.96 -8.72
N VAL A 144 3.04 -2.91 -8.06
CA VAL A 144 2.65 -3.40 -6.73
C VAL A 144 3.64 -2.94 -5.65
N VAL A 145 3.12 -2.26 -4.63
CA VAL A 145 3.79 -2.07 -3.33
C VAL A 145 3.13 -3.00 -2.32
N ILE A 146 3.69 -4.20 -2.11
CA ILE A 146 3.02 -5.21 -1.28
C ILE A 146 3.06 -4.78 0.20
N ASN A 147 1.88 -4.79 0.83
CA ASN A 147 1.75 -4.83 2.29
C ASN A 147 0.85 -6.02 2.65
N TYR A 148 1.48 -7.08 3.16
CA TYR A 148 0.94 -8.31 3.73
C TYR A 148 -0.24 -9.01 3.03
N THR A 149 0.06 -10.22 2.57
CA THR A 149 -0.83 -11.32 2.16
C THR A 149 -1.56 -11.11 0.83
N PHE A 150 -0.98 -11.68 -0.22
CA PHE A 150 -1.61 -11.90 -1.51
C PHE A 150 -2.83 -12.82 -1.35
N ARG A 151 -3.98 -12.27 -0.98
CA ARG A 151 -5.25 -13.03 -0.85
C ARG A 151 -6.33 -12.58 -1.83
N SER A 152 -6.07 -11.54 -2.61
CA SER A 152 -7.11 -10.89 -3.43
C SER A 152 -6.70 -10.80 -4.90
N PHE A 153 -6.74 -11.92 -5.61
CA PHE A 153 -7.01 -11.98 -7.06
C PHE A 153 -8.44 -12.47 -7.34
N CYS A 154 -9.34 -12.26 -6.38
CA CYS A 154 -10.69 -12.82 -6.36
C CYS A 154 -11.65 -12.24 -7.43
N PHE A 155 -11.21 -11.31 -8.27
CA PHE A 155 -12.08 -10.69 -9.27
C PHE A 155 -12.07 -11.37 -10.65
N LEU A 156 -11.10 -12.24 -10.97
CA LEU A 156 -10.87 -12.63 -12.38
C LEU A 156 -10.96 -14.14 -12.69
N THR A 157 -11.10 -15.03 -11.70
CA THR A 157 -11.21 -16.47 -11.97
C THR A 157 -12.40 -17.13 -11.25
N ASN A 158 -13.52 -17.27 -11.96
CA ASN A 158 -14.48 -18.34 -11.64
C ASN A 158 -13.85 -19.69 -12.03
N PRO A 159 -13.93 -20.79 -11.24
CA PRO A 159 -14.84 -21.06 -10.12
C PRO A 159 -14.09 -21.53 -8.85
N VAL A 160 -13.49 -20.61 -8.08
CA VAL A 160 -12.89 -20.96 -6.76
C VAL A 160 -13.49 -20.05 -5.69
N PRO A 161 -14.07 -20.58 -4.59
CA PRO A 161 -14.79 -19.78 -3.62
C PRO A 161 -13.84 -18.85 -2.85
N CYS A 162 -14.16 -17.54 -2.88
CA CYS A 162 -13.44 -16.48 -2.18
C CYS A 162 -13.56 -16.62 -0.66
N PHE A 163 -12.42 -16.71 0.04
CA PHE A 163 -12.34 -16.45 1.47
C PHE A 163 -11.68 -15.08 1.69
N SER A 164 -12.52 -14.07 1.92
CA SER A 164 -12.13 -12.72 2.32
C SER A 164 -11.74 -12.69 3.79
N THR A 165 -10.53 -12.22 4.08
CA THR A 165 -10.20 -11.48 5.31
C THR A 165 -8.93 -10.66 5.05
N HIS A 166 -9.07 -9.33 5.15
CA HIS A 166 -8.02 -8.29 5.29
C HIS A 166 -6.72 -8.46 4.47
N GLY A 167 -6.66 -7.77 3.33
CA GLY A 167 -5.44 -7.64 2.50
C GLY A 167 -5.82 -7.29 1.06
N ALA A 168 -5.84 -6.00 0.73
CA ALA A 168 -6.02 -5.53 -0.63
C ALA A 168 -4.65 -5.42 -1.31
N LEU A 169 -4.59 -5.76 -2.60
CA LEU A 169 -3.45 -5.45 -3.44
C LEU A 169 -3.41 -3.92 -3.61
N PHE A 170 -2.47 -3.25 -2.94
CA PHE A 170 -2.30 -1.80 -3.07
C PHE A 170 -1.35 -1.52 -4.22
N LEU A 171 -1.84 -0.88 -5.28
CA LEU A 171 -0.97 -0.36 -6.33
C LEU A 171 -0.70 1.13 -6.08
N CYS A 172 0.24 1.45 -5.21
CA CYS A 172 0.73 2.82 -5.16
C CYS A 172 1.65 3.04 -6.37
N TYR A 173 1.06 3.55 -7.45
CA TYR A 173 1.67 3.75 -8.76
C TYR A 173 2.92 4.65 -8.70
N TYR A 174 3.86 4.43 -9.63
CA TYR A 174 4.93 5.37 -9.96
C TYR A 174 4.72 5.84 -11.41
N ASP A 175 4.40 7.12 -11.59
CA ASP A 175 4.35 7.74 -12.93
C ASP A 175 5.77 8.12 -13.34
N GLY A 176 6.28 7.49 -14.40
CA GLY A 176 7.63 7.67 -14.94
C GLY A 176 7.64 7.62 -16.45
#